data_AF-A0A178A7V2-F1
#
_entry.id   AF-A0A178A7V2-F1
#
_cell.length_a   1.000
_cell.length_b   1.000
_cell.length_c   1.000
_cell.angle_alpha   90.00
_cell.angle_beta   90.00
_cell.angle_gamma   90.00
#
_symmetry.space_group_name_H-M   'P 1'
#
loop_
_entity.id
_entity.type
_entity.pdbx_description
1 polymer ?
#
loop_
_entity_poly.entity_id
_entity_poly.type
_entity_poly.pdbx_seq_one_letter_code
_entity_poly.pdbx_strand_id
1 'polypeptide(L)'
;NTYVASRLVATNFLHAHLRPRGPANASKLQTLVKTIMKLWAEHVAQDDKSEGRLNDARGLHNVFVFEDLVAGAEQGFVLPKAGEEEGWVRENWEDFERRAKDGDGAVGMMMEEIEER
;
A
#
# COMPACT_ATOMS: atom_id res chain seq x y z
N ASN A 1 15.85 14.63 3.45
CA ASN A 1 16.08 16.09 3.55
C ASN A 1 15.64 16.76 2.28
N THR A 2 14.73 17.71 2.36
CA THR A 2 14.17 18.43 1.21
C THR A 2 14.70 19.85 1.20
N TYR A 3 15.06 20.36 0.02
CA TYR A 3 15.54 21.72 -0.16
C TYR A 3 14.62 22.49 -1.08
N VAL A 4 14.24 23.70 -0.68
CA VAL A 4 13.49 24.64 -1.52
C VAL A 4 14.31 25.93 -1.59
N ALA A 5 14.70 26.33 -2.79
CA ALA A 5 15.60 27.47 -3.03
C ALA A 5 16.89 27.41 -2.18
N SER A 6 17.56 26.25 -2.16
CA SER A 6 18.79 25.97 -1.39
C SER A 6 18.65 26.07 0.14
N ARG A 7 17.43 26.16 0.66
CA ARG A 7 17.15 26.14 2.09
C ARG A 7 16.58 24.79 2.49
N LEU A 8 17.13 24.22 3.56
CA LEU A 8 16.56 23.02 4.16
C LEU A 8 15.16 23.35 4.67
N VAL A 9 14.18 22.56 4.23
CA VAL A 9 12.79 22.65 4.68
C VAL A 9 12.34 21.30 5.19
N ALA A 10 11.63 21.31 6.32
CA ALA A 10 10.94 20.13 6.81
C ALA A 10 9.73 19.86 5.92
N THR A 11 9.66 18.67 5.32
CA THR A 11 8.52 18.28 4.48
C THR A 11 8.02 16.92 4.92
N ASN A 12 6.72 16.83 5.18
CA ASN A 12 6.04 15.55 5.34
C ASN A 12 5.68 15.01 3.95
N PHE A 13 5.98 13.75 3.70
CA PHE A 13 5.64 13.07 2.45
C PHE A 13 5.21 11.63 2.74
N LEU A 14 4.35 11.11 1.87
CA LEU A 14 3.93 9.72 1.88
C LEU A 14 4.25 9.10 0.52
N HIS A 15 4.94 7.96 0.56
CA HIS A 15 5.16 7.11 -0.61
C HIS A 15 4.38 5.82 -0.41
N ALA A 16 3.51 5.48 -1.36
CA ALA A 16 2.82 4.21 -1.41
C ALA A 16 3.37 3.41 -2.60
N HIS A 17 3.71 2.15 -2.37
CA HIS A 17 4.19 1.22 -3.38
C HIS A 17 3.14 0.14 -3.60
N LEU A 18 2.74 -0.07 -4.86
CA LEU A 18 1.65 -0.97 -5.23
C LEU A 18 2.11 -1.92 -6.34
N ARG A 19 1.53 -3.12 -6.35
CA ARG A 19 1.56 -3.98 -7.53
C ARG A 19 0.71 -3.34 -8.64
N PRO A 20 1.21 -3.20 -9.88
CA PRO A 20 0.46 -2.60 -10.97
C PRO A 20 -0.87 -3.31 -11.21
N ARG A 21 -1.97 -2.56 -11.32
CA ARG A 21 -3.31 -3.13 -11.60
C ARG A 21 -3.86 -2.75 -12.98
N GLY A 22 -2.97 -2.31 -13.87
CA GLY A 22 -3.30 -1.93 -15.24
C GLY A 22 -4.04 -0.59 -15.38
N PRO A 23 -4.23 -0.11 -16.61
CA PRO A 23 -4.68 1.26 -16.88
C PRO A 23 -6.08 1.58 -16.36
N ALA A 24 -6.94 0.57 -16.21
CA ALA A 24 -8.29 0.75 -15.68
C ALA A 24 -8.33 1.24 -14.22
N ASN A 25 -7.24 1.07 -13.46
CA ASN A 25 -7.17 1.49 -12.06
C ASN A 25 -6.58 2.91 -11.86
N ALA A 26 -6.10 3.57 -12.92
CA ALA A 26 -5.46 4.88 -12.83
C ALA A 26 -6.36 5.95 -12.16
N SER A 27 -7.67 5.93 -12.43
CA SER A 27 -8.62 6.85 -11.80
C SER A 27 -8.79 6.60 -10.30
N LYS A 28 -8.71 5.34 -9.86
CA LYS A 28 -8.78 4.98 -8.43
C LYS A 28 -7.54 5.41 -7.66
N LEU A 29 -6.37 5.45 -8.31
CA LEU A 29 -5.14 5.97 -7.69
C LEU A 29 -5.28 7.47 -7.35
N GLN A 30 -5.94 8.24 -8.21
CA GLN A 30 -6.25 9.65 -7.92
C GLN A 30 -7.21 9.80 -6.74
N THR A 31 -8.22 8.92 -6.65
CA THR A 31 -9.11 8.87 -5.48
C THR A 31 -8.33 8.51 -4.22
N LEU A 32 -7.43 7.53 -4.28
CA LEU A 32 -6.58 7.14 -3.15
C LEU A 32 -5.73 8.32 -2.65
N VAL A 33 -5.06 9.04 -3.55
CA VAL A 33 -4.28 10.24 -3.21
C VAL A 33 -5.14 11.28 -2.49
N LYS A 34 -6.32 11.60 -3.04
CA LYS A 34 -7.24 12.57 -2.44
C LYS A 34 -7.73 12.13 -1.06
N THR A 35 -8.03 10.83 -0.89
CA THR A 35 -8.45 10.27 0.40
C THR A 35 -7.32 10.37 1.43
N ILE A 36 -6.07 10.05 1.05
CA ILE A 36 -4.91 10.20 1.94
C ILE A 36 -4.74 11.67 2.37
N MET A 37 -4.82 12.60 1.42
CA MET A 37 -4.73 14.03 1.73
C MET A 37 -5.80 14.47 2.73
N LYS A 38 -7.05 14.04 2.51
CA LYS A 38 -8.17 14.34 3.41
C LYS A 38 -7.94 13.75 4.82
N LEU A 39 -7.58 12.48 4.92
CA LEU A 39 -7.33 11.83 6.21
C LEU A 39 -6.17 12.47 6.98
N TRP A 40 -5.12 12.89 6.27
CA TRP A 40 -4.02 13.63 6.88
C TRP A 40 -4.49 14.98 7.42
N ALA A 41 -5.26 15.73 6.62
CA ALA A 41 -5.83 17.01 7.03
C ALA A 41 -6.68 16.86 8.30
N GLU A 42 -7.52 15.82 8.35
CA GLU A 42 -8.41 15.53 9.49
C GLU A 42 -7.65 15.11 10.76
N HIS A 43 -6.67 14.19 10.65
CA HIS A 43 -6.09 13.54 11.82
C HIS A 43 -4.73 14.08 12.25
N VAL A 44 -3.93 14.61 11.31
CA VAL A 44 -2.56 15.08 11.59
C VAL A 44 -2.52 16.59 11.64
N ALA A 45 -3.00 17.25 10.59
CA ALA A 45 -3.06 18.71 10.57
C ALA A 45 -4.18 19.24 11.50
N GLN A 46 -5.24 18.45 11.71
CA GLN A 46 -6.45 18.86 12.42
C GLN A 46 -7.06 20.14 11.83
N ASP A 47 -6.93 20.26 10.52
CA ASP A 47 -7.39 21.39 9.70
C ASP A 47 -7.76 20.82 8.33
N ASP A 48 -9.06 20.80 8.03
CA ASP A 48 -9.62 20.29 6.77
C ASP A 48 -9.20 21.12 5.55
N LYS A 49 -8.58 22.29 5.78
CA LYS A 49 -8.01 23.19 4.77
C LYS A 49 -6.49 23.16 4.75
N SER A 50 -5.84 22.15 5.35
CA SER A 50 -4.38 22.01 5.23
C SER A 50 -3.99 21.78 3.76
N GLU A 51 -3.39 22.81 3.14
CA GLU A 51 -3.04 22.85 1.72
C GLU A 51 -1.62 22.32 1.41
N GLY A 52 -0.99 21.61 2.34
CA GLY A 52 0.38 21.10 2.14
C GLY A 52 1.45 22.20 1.99
N ARG A 53 1.22 23.35 2.63
CA ARG A 53 2.09 24.53 2.51
C ARG A 53 3.39 24.32 3.30
N LEU A 54 4.51 24.76 2.73
CA LEU A 54 5.86 24.65 3.33
C LEU A 54 6.05 25.40 4.65
N ASN A 55 5.16 26.33 4.99
CA ASN A 55 5.18 27.05 6.26
C ASN A 55 4.29 26.39 7.33
N ASP A 56 3.59 25.30 7.01
CA ASP A 56 2.85 24.48 7.97
C ASP A 56 3.66 23.20 8.27
N ALA A 57 4.20 23.13 9.49
CA ALA A 57 4.98 21.97 9.94
C ALA A 57 4.20 20.65 9.91
N ARG A 58 2.86 20.72 9.96
CA ARG A 58 1.97 19.54 9.88
C ARG A 58 1.39 19.35 8.49
N GLY A 59 1.70 20.21 7.53
CA GLY A 59 1.21 20.09 6.16
C GLY A 59 1.76 18.83 5.48
N LEU A 60 0.91 18.11 4.74
CA LEU A 60 1.34 17.02 3.87
C LEU A 60 1.74 17.60 2.51
N HIS A 61 3.03 17.50 2.18
CA HIS A 61 3.59 18.19 1.02
C HIS A 61 3.51 17.35 -0.25
N ASN A 62 3.72 16.03 -0.12
CA ASN A 62 3.73 15.12 -1.25
C ASN A 62 3.02 13.81 -0.89
N VAL A 63 2.22 13.31 -1.84
CA VAL A 63 1.74 11.94 -1.85
C VAL A 63 2.07 11.36 -3.22
N PHE A 64 2.93 10.36 -3.25
CA PHE A 64 3.27 9.63 -4.46
C PHE A 64 2.84 8.18 -4.35
N VAL A 65 2.19 7.69 -5.40
CA VAL A 65 1.83 6.28 -5.55
C VAL A 65 2.66 5.71 -6.69
N PHE A 66 3.49 4.73 -6.37
CA PHE A 66 4.36 4.04 -7.30
C PHE A 66 3.76 2.67 -7.61
N GLU A 67 3.54 2.38 -8.89
CA GLU A 67 3.19 1.02 -9.35
C GLU A 67 4.48 0.30 -9.76
N ASP A 68 5.36 0.01 -8.80
CA ASP A 68 6.71 -0.51 -9.03
C ASP A 68 6.96 -1.93 -8.51
N LEU A 69 5.99 -2.54 -7.83
CA LEU A 69 6.04 -3.94 -7.39
C LEU A 69 5.65 -4.89 -8.54
N VAL A 70 6.46 -4.93 -9.59
CA VAL A 70 6.16 -5.70 -10.82
C VAL A 70 6.28 -7.22 -10.61
N ALA A 71 7.17 -7.65 -9.72
CA ALA A 71 7.33 -9.04 -9.32
C ALA A 71 7.88 -9.11 -7.89
N GLY A 72 7.55 -10.18 -7.17
CA GLY A 72 8.03 -10.41 -5.82
C GLY A 72 7.72 -11.83 -5.36
N ALA A 73 8.36 -12.25 -4.28
CA ALA A 73 7.99 -13.47 -3.58
C ALA A 73 7.88 -13.16 -2.09
N GLU A 74 6.84 -13.67 -1.45
CA GLU A 74 6.61 -13.54 -0.02
C GLU A 74 6.52 -14.94 0.57
N GLN A 75 7.29 -15.17 1.65
CA GLN A 75 7.32 -16.47 2.31
C GLN A 75 7.68 -17.63 1.37
N GLY A 76 8.42 -17.40 0.28
CA GLY A 76 8.76 -18.44 -0.70
C GLY A 76 7.72 -18.68 -1.79
N PHE A 77 6.60 -17.96 -1.79
CA PHE A 77 5.61 -18.00 -2.87
C PHE A 77 5.77 -16.77 -3.76
N VAL A 78 5.92 -16.99 -5.07
CA VAL A 78 5.90 -15.89 -6.04
C VAL A 78 4.52 -15.26 -6.03
N LEU A 79 4.46 -13.94 -5.87
CA LEU A 79 3.22 -13.19 -5.83
C LEU A 79 2.55 -13.22 -7.22
N PRO A 80 1.21 -13.34 -7.28
CA PRO A 80 0.51 -13.25 -8.54
C PRO A 80 0.49 -11.79 -9.02
N LYS A 81 0.04 -11.60 -10.27
CA LYS A 81 -0.39 -10.27 -10.69
C LYS A 81 -1.52 -9.81 -9.79
N ALA A 82 -1.59 -8.50 -9.58
CA ALA A 82 -2.62 -7.93 -8.73
C ALA A 82 -4.01 -8.14 -9.35
N GLY A 83 -4.93 -8.76 -8.60
CA GLY A 83 -6.24 -9.18 -9.08
C GLY A 83 -6.34 -10.66 -9.46
N GLU A 84 -5.23 -11.40 -9.48
CA GLU A 84 -5.19 -12.84 -9.78
C GLU A 84 -5.02 -13.68 -8.49
N GLU A 85 -5.31 -13.10 -7.32
CA GLU A 85 -5.10 -13.76 -6.02
C GLU A 85 -5.91 -15.05 -5.86
N GLU A 86 -7.14 -15.14 -6.38
CA GLU A 86 -7.98 -16.34 -6.25
C GLU A 86 -7.36 -17.56 -6.95
N GLY A 87 -6.83 -17.37 -8.17
CA GLY A 87 -6.16 -18.44 -8.90
C GLY A 87 -4.88 -18.88 -8.19
N TRP A 88 -4.08 -17.92 -7.74
CA TRP A 88 -2.86 -18.16 -6.98
C TRP A 88 -3.11 -18.95 -5.68
N VAL A 89 -4.18 -18.63 -4.95
CA VAL A 89 -4.53 -19.39 -3.73
C VAL A 89 -4.81 -20.85 -4.10
N ARG A 90 -5.61 -21.11 -5.13
CA ARG A 90 -5.93 -22.49 -5.56
C ARG A 90 -4.69 -23.26 -5.99
N GLU A 91 -3.79 -22.62 -6.72
CA GLU A 91 -2.56 -23.23 -7.21
C GLU A 91 -1.58 -23.60 -6.09
N ASN A 92 -1.57 -22.83 -4.99
CA ASN A 92 -0.65 -23.03 -3.87
C ASN A 92 -1.30 -23.71 -2.65
N TRP A 93 -2.57 -24.12 -2.75
CA TRP A 93 -3.34 -24.61 -1.60
C TRP A 93 -2.70 -25.81 -0.90
N GLU A 94 -2.22 -26.80 -1.66
CA GLU A 94 -1.56 -27.99 -1.11
C GLU A 94 -0.27 -27.63 -0.34
N ASP A 95 0.46 -26.63 -0.83
CA ASP A 95 1.68 -26.13 -0.18
C ASP A 95 1.36 -25.36 1.10
N PHE A 96 0.26 -24.58 1.10
CA PHE A 96 -0.24 -23.92 2.30
C PHE A 96 -0.66 -24.94 3.36
N GLU A 97 -1.44 -25.95 2.98
CA GLU A 97 -1.85 -27.04 3.87
C GLU A 97 -0.64 -27.75 4.49
N ARG A 98 0.37 -28.07 3.67
CA ARG A 98 1.60 -28.69 4.17
C ARG A 98 2.27 -27.79 5.22
N ARG A 99 2.46 -26.51 4.91
CA ARG A 99 3.10 -25.56 5.84
C ARG A 99 2.32 -25.40 7.14
N ALA A 100 1.00 -25.30 7.06
CA ALA A 100 0.14 -25.20 8.23
C ALA A 100 0.29 -26.46 9.12
N LYS A 101 0.30 -27.66 8.52
CA LYS A 101 0.54 -28.93 9.22
C LYS A 101 1.95 -29.01 9.84
N ASP A 102 2.94 -28.40 9.17
CA ASP A 102 4.33 -28.30 9.66
C ASP A 102 4.52 -27.22 10.75
N GLY A 103 3.45 -26.55 11.19
CA GLY A 103 3.44 -25.61 12.30
C GLY A 103 3.55 -24.13 11.91
N ASP A 104 3.40 -23.80 10.62
CA ASP A 104 3.32 -22.41 10.16
C ASP A 104 1.93 -21.81 10.46
N GLY A 105 1.77 -21.32 11.70
CA GLY A 105 0.51 -20.77 12.18
C GLY A 105 0.01 -19.56 11.39
N ALA A 106 0.91 -18.77 10.76
CA ALA A 106 0.50 -17.63 9.95
C ALA A 106 -0.20 -18.08 8.65
N VAL A 107 0.31 -19.14 8.02
CA VAL A 107 -0.34 -19.76 6.86
C VAL A 107 -1.65 -20.43 7.27
N GLY A 108 -1.70 -21.09 8.43
CA GLY A 108 -2.93 -21.68 8.97
C GLY A 108 -4.05 -20.64 9.15
N MET A 109 -3.77 -19.52 9.82
CA MET A 109 -4.74 -18.42 9.99
C MET A 109 -5.21 -17.82 8.66
N MET A 110 -4.30 -17.68 7.69
CA MET A 110 -4.66 -17.20 6.36
C MET A 110 -5.63 -18.16 5.65
N MET A 111 -5.40 -19.47 5.76
CA MET A 111 -6.28 -20.48 5.18
C MET A 111 -7.67 -20.47 5.81
N GLU A 112 -7.75 -20.35 7.13
CA GLU A 112 -9.03 -20.19 7.85
C GLU A 112 -9.81 -18.97 7.35
N GLU A 113 -9.16 -17.80 7.20
CA GLU A 113 -9.82 -16.60 6.66
C GLU A 113 -10.34 -16.82 5.23
N ILE A 114 -9.60 -17.57 4.40
CA ILE A 114 -10.01 -17.85 3.01
C ILE A 114 -11.23 -18.78 2.98
N GLU A 115 -11.31 -19.78 3.86
CA GLU A 115 -12.44 -20.71 3.94
C GLU A 115 -13.72 -20.05 4.49
N GLU A 116 -13.59 -19.01 5.32
CA GLU A 116 -14.72 -18.27 5.89
C GLU A 116 -15.35 -17.23 4.94
N ARG A 117 -14.73 -16.96 3.77
CA ARG A 117 -15.21 -16.00 2.76
C ARG A 117 -16.24 -16.59 1.80
#